data_AF-A0A534W821-F1
#
_entry.id   AF-A0A534W821-F1
#
_cell.length_a   1.000
_cell.length_b   1.000
_cell.length_c   1.000
_cell.angle_alpha   90.00
_cell.angle_beta   90.00
_cell.angle_gamma   90.00
#
_symmetry.space_group_name_H-M   'P 1'
#
loop_
_entity.id
_entity.type
_entity.pdbx_description
1 polymer ?
#
loop_
_entity_poly.entity_id
_entity_poly.type
_entity_poly.pdbx_seq_one_letter_code
_entity_poly.pdbx_strand_id
1 'polypeptide(L)'
;MRSPCSRRAGAASGCRRPEPARCCGSCAATSTEGRRRGREQGLAHRKGEAAHCGAVPELPEVEIASRQLRAWAKGRRIVSAKAERSRVIRGQSPQRFAQLAGHRLEEVERSGKWMLLRLDGGEGLLSHLGMTGKWIRRSRDAAPPSHVRATLELEDGHVL
;
A
#
# COMPACT_ATOMS: atom_id res chain seq x y z
N MET A 1 61.89 -19.73 6.05
CA MET A 1 61.78 -19.88 4.57
C MET A 1 61.29 -18.55 4.01
N ARG A 2 61.91 -18.10 2.91
CA ARG A 2 61.93 -16.72 2.40
C ARG A 2 60.71 -16.40 1.53
N SER A 3 60.23 -15.16 1.57
CA SER A 3 59.53 -14.52 0.43
C SER A 3 60.53 -14.33 -0.74
N PRO A 4 60.08 -14.17 -2.00
CA PRO A 4 59.79 -12.82 -2.47
C PRO A 4 58.70 -12.68 -3.56
N CYS A 5 58.32 -11.42 -3.73
CA CYS A 5 57.49 -10.79 -4.74
C CYS A 5 58.18 -10.62 -6.11
N SER A 6 57.44 -10.75 -7.23
CA SER A 6 57.68 -10.08 -8.54
C SER A 6 56.59 -10.51 -9.54
N ARG A 7 56.11 -9.77 -10.57
CA ARG A 7 56.18 -8.40 -11.16
C ARG A 7 55.10 -8.42 -12.27
N ARG A 8 54.21 -7.40 -12.41
CA ARG A 8 54.15 -6.30 -13.43
C ARG A 8 54.09 -6.75 -14.91
N ALA A 9 53.42 -6.12 -15.90
CA ALA A 9 52.75 -4.83 -16.17
C ALA A 9 51.90 -5.02 -17.48
N GLY A 10 51.05 -4.14 -18.03
CA GLY A 10 50.74 -2.70 -17.89
C GLY A 10 49.35 -2.37 -18.51
N ALA A 11 48.73 -1.22 -18.16
CA ALA A 11 48.63 0.04 -18.95
C ALA A 11 47.96 -0.15 -20.35
N ALA A 12 46.95 0.61 -20.81
CA ALA A 12 46.60 2.02 -20.66
C ALA A 12 45.10 2.23 -21.10
N SER A 13 44.30 3.12 -20.48
CA SER A 13 44.02 4.54 -20.84
C SER A 13 42.80 4.81 -21.75
N GLY A 14 41.89 5.70 -21.30
CA GLY A 14 40.95 6.53 -22.10
C GLY A 14 39.72 5.78 -22.64
N CYS A 15 38.49 6.31 -22.74
CA CYS A 15 37.96 7.66 -22.85
C CYS A 15 36.50 7.63 -22.32
N ARG A 16 36.12 8.52 -21.39
CA ARG A 16 35.31 9.74 -21.58
C ARG A 16 34.02 9.60 -22.41
N ARG A 17 32.91 10.01 -21.78
CA ARG A 17 31.59 10.38 -22.35
C ARG A 17 31.70 11.20 -23.65
N PRO A 18 30.64 11.16 -24.46
CA PRO A 18 29.90 12.40 -24.69
C PRO A 18 28.36 12.23 -24.79
N GLU A 19 27.63 13.14 -24.15
CA GLU A 19 26.37 13.75 -24.64
C GLU A 19 26.75 14.94 -25.56
N PRO A 20 25.83 15.68 -26.21
CA PRO A 20 24.41 15.47 -26.52
C PRO A 20 24.08 15.74 -28.03
N ALA A 21 22.92 15.32 -28.54
CA ALA A 21 22.28 16.03 -29.68
C ALA A 21 20.81 15.64 -29.93
N ARG A 22 19.93 16.58 -29.58
CA ARG A 22 18.88 17.18 -30.44
C ARG A 22 17.70 16.31 -30.89
N CYS A 23 16.59 16.59 -30.22
CA CYS A 23 15.24 16.58 -30.76
C CYS A 23 15.09 17.62 -31.90
N CYS A 24 14.61 17.17 -33.06
CA CYS A 24 13.96 17.90 -34.15
C CYS A 24 13.53 16.77 -35.10
N GLY A 25 12.30 16.59 -35.57
CA GLY A 25 11.24 17.51 -35.91
C GLY A 25 10.37 16.71 -36.89
N SER A 26 9.07 16.88 -36.79
CA SER A 26 8.06 16.35 -37.71
C SER A 26 8.42 16.62 -39.18
N CYS A 27 8.22 15.64 -40.07
CA CYS A 27 7.23 15.75 -41.16
C CYS A 27 7.34 14.59 -42.15
N ALA A 28 6.16 14.03 -42.44
CA ALA A 28 5.67 13.54 -43.72
C ALA A 28 6.51 12.52 -44.51
N ALA A 29 6.05 11.26 -44.49
CA ALA A 29 6.14 10.39 -45.65
C ALA A 29 4.75 9.77 -45.91
N THR A 30 4.06 10.34 -46.89
CA THR A 30 2.93 9.72 -47.60
C THR A 30 3.43 8.50 -48.36
N SER A 31 2.82 7.33 -48.15
CA SER A 31 2.93 6.22 -49.10
C SER A 31 1.61 5.48 -49.25
N THR A 32 1.10 5.60 -50.46
CA THR A 32 0.02 4.88 -51.14
C THR A 32 0.16 3.35 -51.10
N GLU A 33 -1.01 2.70 -50.90
CA GLU A 33 -1.55 1.53 -51.59
C GLU A 33 -0.71 0.23 -51.69
N GLY A 34 -1.21 -0.90 -51.15
CA GLY A 34 -0.49 -2.18 -51.32
C GLY A 34 -1.07 -3.48 -50.72
N ARG A 35 -2.34 -3.78 -50.96
CA ARG A 35 -2.92 -5.13 -51.25
C ARG A 35 -2.18 -6.44 -50.78
N ARG A 36 -2.88 -7.17 -49.88
CA ARG A 36 -3.10 -8.65 -49.73
C ARG A 36 -2.08 -9.57 -48.99
N ARG A 37 -2.70 -10.30 -48.02
CA ARG A 37 -2.47 -11.67 -47.48
C ARG A 37 -1.35 -11.87 -46.46
N GLY A 38 -1.74 -12.35 -45.27
CA GLY A 38 -0.85 -13.09 -44.37
C GLY A 38 -1.20 -12.96 -42.90
N ARG A 39 -2.11 -13.81 -42.44
CA ARG A 39 -2.16 -14.52 -41.13
C ARG A 39 -1.33 -13.98 -39.95
N GLU A 40 -1.99 -13.98 -38.78
CA GLU A 40 -1.47 -14.23 -37.42
C GLU A 40 -1.50 -13.08 -36.39
N GLN A 41 -2.34 -13.32 -35.38
CA GLN A 41 -2.18 -12.99 -33.95
C GLN A 41 -2.33 -11.54 -33.49
N GLY A 42 -3.12 -11.37 -32.42
CA GLY A 42 -2.96 -10.22 -31.53
C GLY A 42 -4.27 -9.61 -31.04
N LEU A 43 -4.71 -10.09 -29.87
CA LEU A 43 -5.11 -9.22 -28.77
C LEU A 43 -6.29 -8.25 -29.05
N ALA A 44 -7.51 -8.76 -29.01
CA ALA A 44 -8.69 -7.93 -28.79
C ALA A 44 -8.62 -7.33 -27.38
N HIS A 45 -8.01 -6.14 -27.26
CA HIS A 45 -8.17 -5.24 -26.13
C HIS A 45 -9.66 -4.90 -26.02
N ARG A 46 -10.39 -5.64 -25.18
CA ARG A 46 -11.73 -5.26 -24.76
C ARG A 46 -11.61 -3.92 -24.04
N LYS A 47 -12.20 -2.90 -24.66
CA LYS A 47 -12.59 -1.60 -24.10
C LYS A 47 -12.75 -1.72 -22.58
N GLY A 48 -11.80 -1.16 -21.84
CA GLY A 48 -11.97 -0.87 -20.42
C GLY A 48 -13.06 0.17 -20.31
N GLU A 49 -14.29 -0.28 -20.15
CA GLU A 49 -15.44 0.57 -19.85
C GLU A 49 -15.12 1.27 -18.53
N ALA A 50 -14.94 2.59 -18.61
CA ALA A 50 -14.72 3.45 -17.47
C ALA A 50 -15.88 3.27 -16.49
N ALA A 51 -15.64 2.51 -15.42
CA ALA A 51 -16.60 2.32 -14.35
C ALA A 51 -16.95 3.70 -13.77
N HIS A 52 -18.25 3.99 -13.86
CA HIS A 52 -18.85 5.29 -13.64
C HIS A 52 -18.51 5.88 -12.26
N CYS A 53 -17.96 7.10 -12.30
CA CYS A 53 -18.09 8.08 -11.23
C CYS A 53 -19.56 8.50 -11.13
N GLY A 54 -20.30 7.88 -10.24
CA GLY A 54 -21.66 8.26 -9.90
C GLY A 54 -21.93 7.93 -8.45
N ALA A 55 -21.88 8.96 -7.60
CA ALA A 55 -22.35 9.06 -6.22
C ALA A 55 -22.75 7.74 -5.52
N VAL A 56 -21.92 7.29 -4.57
CA VAL A 56 -22.26 6.18 -3.66
C VAL A 56 -22.00 6.65 -2.23
N PRO A 57 -22.95 6.48 -1.29
CA PRO A 57 -22.82 6.90 0.10
C PRO A 57 -21.58 6.34 0.80
N GLU A 58 -21.10 5.16 0.37
CA GLU A 58 -20.04 4.32 0.96
C GLU A 58 -18.61 4.89 1.02
N LEU A 59 -18.27 5.85 0.13
CA LEU A 59 -16.94 6.48 0.13
C LEU A 59 -16.77 7.48 1.30
N PRO A 60 -17.79 8.30 1.60
CA PRO A 60 -17.85 9.10 2.82
C PRO A 60 -17.55 8.34 4.11
N GLU A 61 -18.16 7.18 4.40
CA GLU A 61 -18.01 6.55 5.72
C GLU A 61 -16.60 6.02 5.93
N VAL A 62 -15.98 5.44 4.90
CA VAL A 62 -14.57 5.00 4.97
C VAL A 62 -13.65 6.21 5.13
N GLU A 63 -13.94 7.33 4.47
CA GLU A 63 -13.19 8.57 4.65
C GLU A 63 -13.37 9.15 6.06
N ILE A 64 -14.59 9.14 6.60
CA ILE A 64 -14.91 9.57 7.96
C ILE A 64 -14.18 8.68 8.97
N ALA A 65 -14.26 7.36 8.82
CA ALA A 65 -13.55 6.41 9.68
C ALA A 65 -12.03 6.60 9.60
N SER A 66 -11.48 6.84 8.40
CA SER A 66 -10.07 7.13 8.22
C SER A 66 -9.67 8.41 8.95
N ARG A 67 -10.46 9.48 8.84
CA ARG A 67 -10.22 10.75 9.54
C ARG A 67 -10.31 10.59 11.06
N GLN A 68 -11.30 9.85 11.54
CA GLN A 68 -11.45 9.53 12.96
C GLN A 68 -10.24 8.76 13.48
N LEU A 69 -9.82 7.70 12.79
CA LEU A 69 -8.61 6.94 13.16
C LEU A 69 -7.36 7.81 13.16
N ARG A 70 -7.19 8.70 12.17
CA ARG A 70 -6.07 9.68 12.18
C ARG A 70 -6.10 10.54 13.43
N ALA A 71 -7.27 11.09 13.78
CA ALA A 71 -7.41 11.95 14.96
C ALA A 71 -7.21 11.18 16.27
N TRP A 72 -7.59 9.90 16.33
CA TRP A 72 -7.57 9.09 17.54
C TRP A 72 -6.30 8.29 17.76
N ALA A 73 -5.53 7.99 16.72
CA ALA A 73 -4.49 6.98 16.82
C ALA A 73 -3.16 7.40 16.20
N LYS A 74 -3.14 8.37 15.29
CA LYS A 74 -1.90 8.80 14.63
C LYS A 74 -0.90 9.30 15.67
N GLY A 75 0.33 8.79 15.58
CA GLY A 75 1.41 9.10 16.48
C GLY A 75 1.31 8.46 17.86
N ARG A 76 0.35 7.55 18.10
CA ARG A 76 0.21 6.84 19.38
C ARG A 76 0.71 5.41 19.28
N ARG A 77 1.24 4.89 20.39
CA ARG A 77 1.65 3.49 20.53
C ARG A 77 0.47 2.60 20.87
N ILE A 78 0.38 1.45 20.21
CA ILE A 78 -0.54 0.37 20.54
C ILE A 78 0.07 -0.42 21.71
N VAL A 79 -0.60 -0.45 22.86
CA VAL A 79 -0.12 -1.18 24.04
C VAL A 79 -0.61 -2.63 24.08
N SER A 80 -1.76 -2.90 23.48
CA SER A 80 -2.35 -4.24 23.42
C SER A 80 -3.25 -4.35 22.20
N ALA A 81 -3.14 -5.45 21.48
CA ALA A 81 -3.97 -5.76 20.31
C ALA A 81 -4.59 -7.14 20.52
N LYS A 82 -5.92 -7.22 20.43
CA LYS A 82 -6.67 -8.48 20.60
C LYS A 82 -7.66 -8.62 19.46
N ALA A 83 -7.81 -9.84 18.97
CA ALA A 83 -8.83 -10.14 17.99
C ALA A 83 -9.46 -11.51 18.25
N GLU A 84 -10.74 -11.62 17.95
CA GLU A 84 -11.48 -12.88 17.99
C GLU A 84 -11.32 -13.61 16.66
N ARG A 85 -11.33 -14.95 16.72
CA ARG A 85 -11.35 -15.79 15.53
C ARG A 85 -12.70 -15.63 14.83
N SER A 86 -12.77 -14.69 13.90
CA SER A 86 -13.98 -14.31 13.18
C SER A 86 -13.67 -13.98 11.74
N ARG A 87 -14.72 -13.78 10.94
CA ARG A 87 -14.62 -13.37 9.53
C ARG A 87 -13.98 -11.98 9.33
N VAL A 88 -13.74 -11.23 10.41
CA VAL A 88 -13.07 -9.91 10.40
C VAL A 88 -11.56 -10.07 10.18
N ILE A 89 -10.94 -11.08 10.79
CA ILE A 89 -9.51 -11.38 10.59
C ILE A 89 -9.41 -12.43 9.47
N ARG A 90 -9.42 -11.96 8.21
CA ARG A 90 -9.26 -12.84 7.05
C ARG A 90 -7.78 -13.00 6.71
N GLY A 91 -7.37 -14.23 6.40
CA GLY A 91 -6.03 -14.53 5.91
C GLY A 91 -4.92 -14.51 6.96
N GLN A 92 -5.18 -14.01 8.18
CA GLN A 92 -4.21 -13.93 9.27
C GLN A 92 -4.74 -14.61 10.55
N SER A 93 -3.87 -14.85 11.52
CA SER A 93 -4.23 -15.39 12.82
C SER A 93 -4.44 -14.29 13.86
N PRO A 94 -5.30 -14.50 14.90
CA PRO A 94 -5.37 -13.60 16.04
C PRO A 94 -4.02 -13.35 16.72
N GLN A 95 -3.12 -14.35 16.69
CA GLN A 95 -1.76 -14.23 17.21
C GLN A 95 -0.93 -13.23 16.40
N ARG A 96 -1.07 -13.21 15.07
CA ARG A 96 -0.40 -12.22 14.23
C ARG A 96 -0.97 -10.81 14.45
N PHE A 97 -2.28 -10.70 14.70
CA PHE A 97 -2.88 -9.42 15.09
C PHE A 97 -2.36 -8.91 16.44
N ALA A 98 -2.12 -9.80 17.40
CA ALA A 98 -1.54 -9.43 18.69
C ALA A 98 -0.12 -8.86 18.59
N GLN A 99 0.63 -9.19 17.53
CA GLN A 99 1.97 -8.65 17.29
C GLN A 99 1.97 -7.16 16.92
N LEU A 100 0.81 -6.56 16.64
CA LEU A 100 0.69 -5.10 16.47
C LEU A 100 0.93 -4.35 17.78
N ALA A 101 0.86 -5.03 18.94
CA ALA A 101 1.21 -4.44 20.21
C ALA A 101 2.70 -4.07 20.23
N GLY A 102 3.01 -2.90 20.78
CA GLY A 102 4.35 -2.33 20.80
C GLY A 102 4.65 -1.43 19.60
N HIS A 103 3.84 -1.44 18.54
CA HIS A 103 4.05 -0.57 17.38
C HIS A 103 3.36 0.78 17.51
N ARG A 104 3.90 1.80 16.83
CA ARG A 104 3.32 3.14 16.73
C ARG A 104 2.60 3.33 15.40
N LEU A 105 1.40 3.89 15.43
CA LEU A 105 0.67 4.21 14.21
C LEU A 105 1.24 5.48 13.57
N GLU A 106 1.89 5.34 12.42
CA GLU A 106 2.52 6.44 11.69
C GLU A 106 1.52 7.16 10.79
N GLU A 107 0.71 6.39 10.06
CA GLU A 107 -0.18 6.91 9.05
C GLU A 107 -1.45 6.07 8.89
N VAL A 108 -2.51 6.71 8.42
CA VAL A 108 -3.74 6.04 7.99
C VAL A 108 -4.06 6.54 6.60
N GLU A 109 -4.09 5.64 5.63
CA GLU A 109 -4.39 5.93 4.23
C GLU A 109 -5.72 5.28 3.85
N ARG A 110 -6.45 5.90 2.92
CA ARG A 110 -7.66 5.33 2.36
C ARG A 110 -7.43 5.02 0.89
N SER A 111 -7.77 3.80 0.48
CA SER A 111 -7.77 3.38 -0.92
C SER A 111 -9.13 2.78 -1.27
N GLY A 112 -10.01 3.60 -1.84
CA GLY A 112 -11.39 3.21 -2.15
C GLY A 112 -12.15 2.77 -0.90
N LYS A 113 -12.51 1.49 -0.84
CA LYS A 113 -13.21 0.83 0.28
C LYS A 113 -12.30 0.28 1.38
N TRP A 114 -10.98 0.39 1.20
CA TRP A 114 -9.98 -0.10 2.14
C TRP A 114 -9.31 1.04 2.90
N MET A 115 -8.86 0.75 4.11
CA MET A 115 -8.03 1.62 4.92
C MET A 115 -6.75 0.90 5.29
N LEU A 116 -5.60 1.53 5.07
CA LEU A 116 -4.30 1.02 5.46
C LEU A 116 -3.80 1.82 6.66
N LEU A 117 -3.62 1.15 7.79
CA LEU A 117 -3.01 1.69 8.99
C LEU A 117 -1.54 1.29 8.98
N ARG A 118 -0.65 2.24 8.76
CA ARG A 118 0.80 2.01 8.70
C ARG A 118 1.38 2.14 10.10
N LEU A 119 2.13 1.13 10.48
CA LEU A 119 2.83 1.06 11.75
C LEU A 119 4.33 1.20 11.51
N ASP A 120 5.05 1.62 12.54
CA ASP A 120 6.50 1.60 12.51
C ASP A 120 7.06 0.18 12.33
N GLY A 121 8.31 0.07 11.90
CA GLY A 121 8.96 -1.23 11.67
C GLY A 121 8.48 -1.98 10.43
N GLY A 122 7.71 -1.33 9.54
CA GLY A 122 7.22 -1.92 8.29
C GLY A 122 5.99 -2.80 8.45
N GLU A 123 5.35 -2.79 9.62
CA GLU A 123 4.09 -3.48 9.86
C GLU A 123 2.90 -2.61 9.40
N GLY A 124 1.76 -3.24 9.18
CA GLY A 124 0.56 -2.52 8.80
C GLY A 124 -0.69 -3.35 8.98
N LEU A 125 -1.80 -2.66 9.21
CA LEU A 125 -3.13 -3.25 9.32
C LEU A 125 -4.00 -2.77 8.17
N LEU A 126 -4.38 -3.70 7.30
CA LEU A 126 -5.35 -3.46 6.24
C LEU A 126 -6.77 -3.73 6.78
N SER A 127 -7.59 -2.70 6.83
CA SER A 127 -8.96 -2.73 7.37
C SER A 127 -9.99 -2.49 6.26
N HIS A 128 -11.07 -3.29 6.28
CA HIS A 128 -12.25 -3.10 5.43
C HIS A 128 -13.50 -3.19 6.28
N LEU A 129 -14.32 -2.14 6.24
CA LEU A 129 -15.51 -2.04 7.07
C LEU A 129 -16.64 -2.97 6.61
N GLY A 130 -16.70 -3.29 5.32
CA GLY A 130 -17.86 -3.98 4.76
C GLY A 130 -19.11 -3.12 4.93
N MET A 131 -20.26 -3.75 5.17
CA MET A 131 -21.54 -3.04 5.22
C MET A 131 -21.83 -2.41 6.59
N THR A 132 -21.35 -2.99 7.69
CA THR A 132 -21.72 -2.57 9.06
C THR A 132 -20.53 -2.42 10.01
N GLY A 133 -19.32 -2.69 9.54
CA GLY A 133 -18.12 -2.51 10.33
C GLY A 133 -17.89 -1.03 10.61
N LYS A 134 -17.42 -0.72 11.82
CA LYS A 134 -17.04 0.63 12.22
C LYS A 134 -15.95 0.55 13.27
N TRP A 135 -15.11 1.58 13.30
CA TRP A 135 -14.19 1.83 14.41
C TRP A 135 -14.89 2.70 15.43
N ILE A 136 -14.63 2.43 16.71
CA ILE A 136 -15.20 3.19 17.82
C ILE A 136 -14.09 3.54 18.79
N ARG A 137 -14.02 4.77 19.26
CA ARG A 137 -13.11 5.11 20.35
C ARG A 137 -13.87 5.10 21.66
N ARG A 138 -13.33 4.40 22.66
CA ARG A 138 -13.86 4.38 24.04
C ARG A 138 -12.74 4.54 25.05
N SER A 139 -13.08 4.92 26.27
CA SER A 139 -12.17 4.77 27.41
C SER A 139 -11.96 3.27 27.69
N ARG A 140 -10.77 2.90 28.17
CA ARG A 140 -10.45 1.55 28.64
C ARG A 140 -11.45 1.04 29.69
N ASP A 141 -11.94 1.93 30.54
CA ASP A 141 -12.84 1.59 31.66
C ASP A 141 -14.30 1.44 31.23
N ALA A 142 -14.65 1.87 30.02
CA ALA A 142 -16.00 1.75 29.50
C ALA A 142 -16.29 0.30 29.07
N ALA A 143 -17.50 -0.18 29.39
CA ALA A 143 -17.94 -1.52 29.01
C ALA A 143 -17.84 -1.73 27.48
N PRO A 144 -17.30 -2.87 27.02
CA PRO A 144 -17.18 -3.15 25.59
C PRO A 144 -18.57 -3.42 24.97
N PRO A 145 -18.82 -2.93 23.74
CA PRO A 145 -20.02 -3.29 22.99
C PRO A 145 -20.09 -4.79 22.65
N SER A 146 -21.31 -5.31 22.48
CA SER A 146 -21.59 -6.73 22.23
C SER A 146 -21.02 -7.32 20.94
N HIS A 147 -20.59 -6.48 19.99
CA HIS A 147 -20.15 -6.91 18.66
C HIS A 147 -18.69 -6.55 18.34
N VAL A 148 -17.88 -6.30 19.37
CA VAL A 148 -16.44 -6.07 19.21
C VAL A 148 -15.76 -7.36 18.77
N ARG A 149 -15.02 -7.32 17.66
CA ARG A 149 -14.28 -8.48 17.12
C ARG A 149 -12.77 -8.31 17.16
N ALA A 150 -12.30 -7.07 17.29
CA ALA A 150 -10.91 -6.71 17.45
C ALA A 150 -10.84 -5.43 18.27
N THR A 151 -9.77 -5.30 19.06
CA THR A 151 -9.51 -4.11 19.87
C THR A 151 -8.05 -3.71 19.78
N LEU A 152 -7.81 -2.41 19.66
CA LEU A 152 -6.48 -1.82 19.81
C LEU A 152 -6.50 -0.89 21.03
N GLU A 153 -5.79 -1.29 22.08
CA GLU A 153 -5.56 -0.43 23.24
C GLU A 153 -4.40 0.51 22.93
N LEU A 154 -4.60 1.80 23.13
CA LEU A 154 -3.60 2.85 22.93
C LEU A 154 -2.96 3.26 24.27
N GLU A 155 -1.79 3.89 24.19
CA GLU A 155 -1.06 4.39 25.35
C GLU A 155 -1.78 5.52 26.11
N ASP A 156 -2.71 6.23 25.48
CA ASP A 156 -3.50 7.32 26.08
C ASP A 156 -4.72 6.82 26.90
N GLY A 157 -4.78 5.51 27.19
CA GLY A 157 -5.87 4.90 27.94
C GLY A 157 -7.16 4.68 27.14
N HIS A 158 -7.15 4.91 25.82
CA HIS A 158 -8.31 4.67 24.97
C HIS A 158 -8.19 3.34 24.24
N VAL A 159 -9.34 2.80 23.85
CA VAL A 159 -9.46 1.57 23.07
C VAL A 159 -10.23 1.86 21.79
N LEU A 160 -9.69 1.34 20.68
CA LEU A 160 -10.31 1.34 19.35
C LEU A 160 -10.94 -0.02 19.06
#